data_AF-A0A965P1B8-F1
#
_entry.id   AF-A0A965P1B8-F1
#
_cell.length_a   1.000
_cell.length_b   1.000
_cell.length_c   1.000
_cell.angle_alpha   90.00
_cell.angle_beta   90.00
_cell.angle_gamma   90.00
#
_symmetry.space_group_name_H-M   'P 1'
#
loop_
_entity.id
_entity.type
_entity.pdbx_description
1 polymer ?
#
loop_
_entity_poly.entity_id
_entity_poly.type
_entity_poly.pdbx_seq_one_letter_code
_entity_poly.pdbx_strand_id
1 'polypeptide(L)'
;MSTHSYIGIQNDEGSIHAIYCHYDGYLEGVGADLLQHWSDPEKLGRLIDLGDLSGLGDDLDTTQAYERDFGESNAGCRGFSDLEELRFEAMGAYSYVLTPSGWIYSNNGERFRPFPAAFVAKYAPQPEQLSLPFPAAEQH
;
A
#
# COMPACT_ATOMS: atom_id res chain seq x y z
N MET A 1 -3.27 -21.29 -2.90
CA MET A 1 -4.41 -20.37 -3.01
C MET A 1 -3.84 -18.98 -2.88
N SER A 2 -3.96 -18.17 -3.93
CA SER A 2 -3.49 -16.78 -3.91
C SER A 2 -4.65 -15.89 -3.48
N THR A 3 -4.42 -15.05 -2.48
CA THR A 3 -5.39 -14.02 -2.10
C THR A 3 -4.95 -12.73 -2.76
N HIS A 4 -5.73 -12.30 -3.75
CA HIS A 4 -5.49 -11.04 -4.41
C HIS A 4 -5.94 -9.87 -3.53
N SER A 5 -5.35 -8.72 -3.78
CA SER A 5 -5.67 -7.47 -3.10
C SER A 5 -5.58 -6.28 -4.04
N TYR A 6 -6.11 -5.15 -3.59
CA TYR A 6 -5.94 -3.86 -4.22
C TYR A 6 -5.16 -2.94 -3.29
N ILE A 7 -4.26 -2.15 -3.83
CA ILE A 7 -3.45 -1.18 -3.09
C ILE A 7 -3.69 0.19 -3.71
N GLY A 8 -4.08 1.18 -2.92
CA GLY A 8 -4.36 2.51 -3.44
C GLY A 8 -4.01 3.66 -2.51
N ILE A 9 -4.11 4.86 -3.06
CA ILE A 9 -3.88 6.13 -2.39
C ILE A 9 -5.08 7.04 -2.62
N GLN A 10 -5.55 7.69 -1.55
CA GLN A 10 -6.59 8.71 -1.63
C GLN A 10 -5.95 10.08 -1.92
N ASN A 11 -6.45 10.75 -2.95
CA ASN A 11 -6.06 12.13 -3.27
C ASN A 11 -6.91 13.14 -2.50
N ASP A 12 -6.49 14.40 -2.51
CA ASP A 12 -7.17 15.52 -1.83
C ASP A 12 -8.62 15.73 -2.27
N GLU A 13 -8.95 15.40 -3.53
CA GLU A 13 -10.32 15.47 -4.08
C GLU A 13 -11.23 14.31 -3.64
N GLY A 14 -10.71 13.30 -2.96
CA GLY A 14 -11.45 12.09 -2.56
C GLY A 14 -11.32 10.94 -3.56
N SER A 15 -10.85 11.19 -4.77
CA SER A 15 -10.54 10.16 -5.78
C SER A 15 -9.41 9.24 -5.31
N ILE A 16 -9.48 7.96 -5.70
CA ILE A 16 -8.52 6.94 -5.29
C ILE A 16 -7.83 6.37 -6.52
N HIS A 17 -6.51 6.33 -6.50
CA HIS A 17 -5.75 5.54 -7.46
C HIS A 17 -5.37 4.23 -6.81
N ALA A 18 -5.73 3.10 -7.42
CA ALA A 18 -5.36 1.79 -6.91
C ALA A 18 -4.85 0.86 -8.02
N ILE A 19 -3.99 -0.07 -7.61
CA ILE A 19 -3.38 -1.12 -8.43
C ILE A 19 -3.80 -2.48 -7.89
N TYR A 20 -3.86 -3.47 -8.77
CA TYR A 20 -4.13 -4.86 -8.40
C TYR A 20 -2.85 -5.56 -7.94
N CYS A 21 -2.94 -6.39 -6.91
CA CYS A 21 -1.84 -7.24 -6.44
C CYS A 21 -2.31 -8.70 -6.36
N HIS A 22 -1.61 -9.61 -7.04
CA HIS A 22 -2.03 -11.01 -7.20
C HIS A 22 -1.72 -11.88 -5.98
N TYR A 23 -0.56 -11.68 -5.33
CA TYR A 23 -0.06 -12.51 -4.24
C TYR A 23 -0.10 -11.81 -2.87
N ASP A 24 -0.20 -12.63 -1.81
CA ASP A 24 -0.06 -12.23 -0.41
C ASP A 24 -0.94 -11.07 0.09
N GLY A 25 -2.13 -10.90 -0.49
CA GLY A 25 -3.07 -9.82 -0.16
C GLY A 25 -3.61 -9.82 1.28
N TYR A 26 -3.21 -10.76 2.14
CA TYR A 26 -3.62 -10.82 3.54
C TYR A 26 -3.08 -9.65 4.36
N LEU A 27 -3.68 -9.45 5.54
CA LEU A 27 -3.25 -8.40 6.46
C LEU A 27 -1.78 -8.55 6.86
N GLU A 28 -1.31 -9.78 7.12
CA GLU A 28 0.06 -10.07 7.57
C GLU A 28 1.09 -10.15 6.43
N GLY A 29 0.65 -10.19 5.17
CA GLY A 29 1.52 -10.07 4.00
C GLY A 29 1.55 -8.62 3.55
N VAL A 30 0.84 -8.33 2.46
CA VAL A 30 0.71 -6.98 1.89
C VAL A 30 0.35 -5.93 2.94
N GLY A 31 -0.60 -6.20 3.85
CA GLY A 31 -0.98 -5.21 4.87
C GLY A 31 0.16 -4.85 5.85
N ALA A 32 1.05 -5.79 6.17
CA ALA A 32 2.19 -5.57 7.05
C ALA A 32 3.32 -4.85 6.30
N ASP A 33 3.61 -5.25 5.07
CA ASP A 33 4.58 -4.58 4.21
C ASP A 33 4.20 -3.13 3.93
N LEU A 34 2.92 -2.86 3.67
CA LEU A 34 2.43 -1.50 3.44
C LEU A 34 2.65 -0.59 4.65
N LEU A 35 2.41 -1.09 5.86
CA LEU A 35 2.65 -0.33 7.09
C LEU A 35 4.15 -0.09 7.35
N GLN A 36 5.00 -1.09 7.08
CA GLN A 36 6.43 -1.03 7.33
C GLN A 36 7.18 -0.13 6.35
N HIS A 37 6.89 -0.29 5.05
CA HIS A 37 7.75 0.23 3.98
C HIS A 37 7.07 1.27 3.09
N TRP A 38 5.74 1.31 3.07
CA TRP A 38 4.95 2.12 2.12
C TRP A 38 4.10 3.20 2.81
N SER A 39 4.38 3.53 4.06
CA SER A 39 3.73 4.64 4.78
C SER A 39 4.05 6.03 4.21
N ASP A 40 5.00 6.13 3.28
CA ASP A 40 5.35 7.35 2.58
C ASP A 40 4.50 7.52 1.30
N PRO A 41 3.72 8.61 1.16
CA PRO A 41 2.82 8.80 0.01
C PRO A 41 3.58 9.03 -1.30
N GLU A 42 4.78 9.62 -1.27
CA GLU A 42 5.58 9.79 -2.49
C GLU A 42 6.11 8.44 -3.00
N LYS A 43 6.59 7.58 -2.08
CA LYS A 43 7.01 6.21 -2.41
C LYS A 43 5.84 5.36 -2.91
N LEU A 44 4.68 5.44 -2.24
CA LEU A 44 3.48 4.73 -2.67
C LEU A 44 2.97 5.23 -4.03
N GLY A 45 3.05 6.54 -4.30
CA GLY A 45 2.70 7.09 -5.60
C GLY A 45 3.51 6.47 -6.74
N ARG A 46 4.82 6.26 -6.54
CA ARG A 46 5.67 5.56 -7.52
C ARG A 46 5.29 4.08 -7.70
N LEU A 47 4.87 3.42 -6.64
CA LEU A 47 4.37 2.04 -6.71
C LEU A 47 3.10 1.96 -7.55
N ILE A 48 2.19 2.92 -7.37
CA ILE A 48 0.94 3.00 -8.13
C ILE A 48 1.21 3.31 -9.60
N ASP A 49 2.20 4.17 -9.89
CA ASP A 49 2.63 4.50 -11.25
C ASP A 49 3.22 3.28 -11.99
N LEU A 50 3.82 2.32 -11.27
CA LEU A 50 4.26 1.03 -11.84
C LEU A 50 3.11 0.14 -12.32
N GLY A 51 1.89 0.36 -11.80
CA GLY A 51 0.71 -0.39 -12.18
C GLY A 51 0.49 -1.70 -11.39
N ASP A 52 -0.23 -2.64 -12.00
CA ASP A 52 -0.61 -3.91 -11.40
C ASP A 52 0.63 -4.78 -11.08
N LEU A 53 0.58 -5.38 -9.90
CA LEU A 53 1.66 -6.14 -9.29
C LEU A 53 1.32 -7.63 -9.29
N SER A 54 2.33 -8.44 -9.58
CA SER A 54 2.30 -9.86 -9.25
C SER A 54 2.41 -10.02 -7.74
N GLY A 55 3.42 -9.41 -7.12
CA GLY A 55 3.63 -9.45 -5.68
C GLY A 55 4.30 -8.18 -5.16
N LEU A 56 3.89 -7.76 -3.97
CA LEU A 56 4.50 -6.64 -3.26
C LEU A 56 5.77 -7.11 -2.56
N GLY A 57 6.85 -6.35 -2.68
CA GLY A 57 8.07 -6.54 -1.89
C GLY A 57 8.27 -5.40 -0.89
N ASP A 58 9.35 -5.50 -0.11
CA ASP A 58 9.77 -4.49 0.86
C ASP A 58 10.16 -3.16 0.18
N ASP A 59 10.57 -3.22 -1.08
CA ASP A 59 10.97 -2.08 -1.91
C ASP A 59 10.50 -2.17 -3.37
N LEU A 60 10.64 -1.08 -4.13
CA LEU A 60 10.29 -0.99 -5.56
C LEU A 60 11.10 -2.00 -6.40
N ASP A 61 12.36 -2.24 -6.04
CA ASP A 61 13.23 -3.20 -6.72
C ASP A 61 12.79 -4.66 -6.49
N THR A 62 12.34 -4.97 -5.27
CA THR A 62 11.85 -6.31 -4.91
C THR A 62 10.42 -6.57 -5.33
N THR A 63 9.66 -5.51 -5.58
CA THR A 63 8.29 -5.58 -6.06
C THR A 63 8.27 -6.09 -7.50
N GLN A 64 7.37 -7.01 -7.81
CA GLN A 64 7.21 -7.56 -9.16
C GLN A 64 5.99 -6.94 -9.83
N ALA A 65 6.20 -6.03 -10.79
CA ALA A 65 5.14 -5.40 -11.57
C ALA A 65 4.91 -6.12 -12.90
N TYR A 66 3.66 -6.28 -13.32
CA TYR A 66 3.30 -6.95 -14.57
C TYR A 66 3.80 -6.19 -15.79
N GLU A 67 3.70 -4.86 -15.79
CA GLU A 67 4.19 -4.04 -16.91
C GLU A 67 5.72 -4.10 -17.02
N ARG A 68 6.43 -3.86 -15.90
CA ARG A 68 7.90 -3.79 -15.86
C ARG A 68 8.58 -5.14 -16.12
N ASP A 69 8.11 -6.21 -15.47
CA ASP A 69 8.81 -7.49 -15.41
C ASP A 69 8.28 -8.48 -16.47
N PHE A 70 6.98 -8.39 -16.78
CA PHE A 70 6.30 -9.31 -17.70
C PHE A 70 5.90 -8.66 -19.03
N GLY A 71 6.06 -7.34 -19.19
CA GLY A 71 5.77 -6.61 -20.43
C GLY A 71 4.27 -6.48 -20.75
N GLU A 72 3.40 -6.65 -19.77
CA GLU A 72 1.95 -6.52 -19.94
C GLU A 72 1.55 -5.06 -20.17
N SER A 73 1.00 -4.74 -21.34
CA SER A 73 0.66 -3.36 -21.73
C SER A 73 -0.71 -2.86 -21.20
N ASN A 74 -1.35 -3.59 -20.29
CA ASN A 74 -2.67 -3.24 -19.73
C ASN A 74 -2.74 -3.48 -18.23
N ALA A 75 -1.61 -3.32 -17.56
CA ALA A 75 -1.43 -3.47 -16.13
C ALA A 75 -1.30 -2.09 -15.47
N GLY A 76 -2.01 -1.07 -15.92
CA GLY A 76 -1.88 0.30 -15.41
C GLY A 76 -2.70 0.56 -14.14
N CYS A 77 -2.43 1.67 -13.46
CA CYS A 77 -3.22 2.10 -12.30
C CYS A 77 -4.68 2.35 -12.69
N ARG A 78 -5.61 2.03 -11.78
CA ARG A 78 -7.03 2.28 -11.94
C ARG A 78 -7.45 3.43 -11.03
N GLY A 79 -8.12 4.42 -11.62
CA GLY A 79 -8.75 5.51 -10.88
C GLY A 79 -10.17 5.13 -10.48
N PHE A 80 -10.51 5.35 -9.22
CA PHE A 80 -11.83 5.18 -8.63
C PHE A 80 -12.32 6.51 -8.08
N SER A 81 -13.62 6.76 -8.19
CA SER A 81 -14.24 8.00 -7.71
C SER A 81 -14.24 8.05 -6.19
N ASP A 82 -14.56 6.90 -5.56
CA ASP A 82 -14.76 6.77 -4.11
C ASP A 82 -14.37 5.38 -3.59
N LEU A 83 -14.21 5.26 -2.27
CA LEU A 83 -13.89 3.99 -1.59
C LEU A 83 -14.93 2.91 -1.86
N GLU A 84 -16.21 3.27 -2.01
CA GLU A 84 -17.26 2.31 -2.31
C GLU A 84 -17.06 1.66 -3.68
N GLU A 85 -16.66 2.42 -4.69
CA GLU A 85 -16.39 1.92 -6.03
C GLU A 85 -15.26 0.88 -6.00
N LEU A 86 -14.15 1.20 -5.34
CA LEU A 86 -13.03 0.27 -5.12
C LEU A 86 -13.49 -0.99 -4.38
N ARG A 87 -14.33 -0.85 -3.34
CA ARG A 87 -14.85 -1.99 -2.58
C ARG A 87 -15.72 -2.91 -3.44
N PHE A 88 -16.54 -2.35 -4.33
CA PHE A 88 -17.38 -3.13 -5.24
C PHE A 88 -16.52 -3.84 -6.29
N GLU A 89 -15.52 -3.17 -6.85
CA GLU A 89 -14.54 -3.74 -7.78
C GLU A 89 -13.72 -4.88 -7.14
N ALA A 90 -13.39 -4.73 -5.86
CA ALA A 90 -12.67 -5.75 -5.12
C ALA A 90 -13.45 -7.06 -4.99
N MET A 91 -14.77 -7.06 -5.16
CA MET A 91 -15.65 -8.24 -5.09
C MET A 91 -15.43 -9.11 -3.85
N GLY A 92 -15.04 -8.50 -2.72
CA GLY A 92 -14.75 -9.20 -1.49
C GLY A 92 -13.26 -9.46 -1.22
N ALA A 93 -12.37 -9.06 -2.12
CA ALA A 93 -10.93 -9.11 -1.91
C ALA A 93 -10.45 -8.09 -0.87
N TYR A 94 -9.18 -8.22 -0.51
CA TYR A 94 -8.54 -7.23 0.34
C TYR A 94 -8.31 -5.95 -0.46
N SER A 95 -8.53 -4.80 0.14
CA SER A 95 -8.27 -3.49 -0.45
C SER A 95 -7.62 -2.63 0.60
N TYR A 96 -6.48 -2.03 0.29
CA TYR A 96 -5.69 -1.18 1.17
C TYR A 96 -5.64 0.20 0.56
N VAL A 97 -5.98 1.23 1.34
CA VAL A 97 -5.94 2.62 0.87
C VAL A 97 -5.18 3.47 1.88
N LEU A 98 -4.19 4.23 1.41
CA LEU A 98 -3.52 5.25 2.20
C LEU A 98 -4.33 6.54 2.16
N THR A 99 -4.79 6.98 3.33
CA THR A 99 -5.48 8.27 3.51
C THR A 99 -4.56 9.25 4.26
N PRO A 100 -4.84 10.56 4.24
CA PRO A 100 -4.12 11.52 5.08
C PRO A 100 -4.25 11.24 6.59
N SER A 101 -5.24 10.45 7.01
CA SER A 101 -5.40 10.01 8.40
C SER A 101 -4.67 8.70 8.72
N GLY A 102 -4.04 8.08 7.73
CA GLY A 102 -3.34 6.80 7.82
C GLY A 102 -3.96 5.71 6.95
N TRP A 103 -3.47 4.49 7.13
CA TRP A 103 -3.89 3.33 6.35
C TRP A 103 -5.28 2.82 6.78
N ILE A 104 -6.12 2.56 5.79
CA ILE A 104 -7.40 1.86 5.93
C ILE A 104 -7.41 0.63 5.05
N TYR A 105 -8.20 -0.37 5.44
CA TYR A 105 -8.38 -1.57 4.65
C TYR A 105 -9.83 -2.06 4.65
N SER A 106 -10.18 -2.81 3.61
CA SER A 106 -11.43 -3.56 3.48
C SER A 106 -11.09 -5.00 3.10
N ASN A 107 -11.87 -5.96 3.57
CA ASN A 107 -11.75 -7.38 3.24
C ASN A 107 -13.13 -8.02 3.25
N ASN A 108 -13.36 -9.09 2.49
CA ASN A 108 -14.67 -9.78 2.40
C ASN A 108 -15.85 -8.85 2.06
N GLY A 109 -15.57 -7.70 1.43
CA GLY A 109 -16.58 -6.70 1.11
C GLY A 109 -17.08 -6.00 2.37
N GLU A 110 -16.33 -5.98 3.45
CA GLU A 110 -16.62 -5.11 4.59
C GLU A 110 -16.37 -3.64 4.22
N ARG A 111 -16.89 -2.70 5.01
CA ARG A 111 -16.56 -1.28 4.83
C ARG A 111 -15.10 -1.04 5.21
N PHE A 112 -14.48 -0.04 4.59
CA PHE A 112 -13.14 0.38 4.95
C PHE A 112 -13.06 0.75 6.43
N ARG A 113 -12.04 0.23 7.09
CA ARG A 113 -11.75 0.45 8.51
C ARG A 113 -10.25 0.67 8.70
N PRO A 114 -9.84 1.45 9.70
CA PRO A 114 -8.43 1.58 10.03
C PRO A 114 -7.85 0.24 10.50
N PHE A 115 -6.54 0.07 10.34
CA PHE A 115 -5.84 -1.07 10.90
C PHE A 115 -6.00 -1.11 12.43
N PRO A 116 -6.10 -2.32 13.03
CA PRO A 116 -6.16 -2.45 14.48
C PRO A 116 -4.93 -1.77 15.12
N ALA A 117 -5.11 -0.98 16.17
CA ALA A 117 -4.00 -0.27 16.81
C ALA A 117 -2.86 -1.20 17.24
N ALA A 118 -3.18 -2.42 17.70
CA ALA A 118 -2.17 -3.44 18.02
C ALA A 118 -1.39 -3.94 16.79
N PHE A 119 -2.03 -3.96 15.62
CA PHE A 119 -1.39 -4.33 14.36
C PHE A 119 -0.47 -3.22 13.88
N VAL A 120 -0.96 -1.97 13.89
CA VAL A 120 -0.15 -0.79 13.59
C VAL A 120 1.04 -0.69 14.55
N ALA A 121 0.86 -0.90 15.85
CA ALA A 121 1.97 -0.89 16.80
C ALA A 121 3.00 -2.00 16.56
N LYS A 122 2.59 -3.12 15.96
CA LYS A 122 3.48 -4.26 15.65
C LYS A 122 4.30 -4.03 14.38
N TYR A 123 3.71 -3.42 13.35
CA TYR A 123 4.29 -3.32 12.00
C TYR A 123 4.63 -1.90 11.56
N ALA A 124 4.06 -0.86 12.16
CA ALA A 124 4.48 0.51 11.83
C ALA A 124 5.90 0.76 12.36
N PRO A 125 6.74 1.50 11.60
CA PRO A 125 8.06 1.87 12.06
C PRO A 125 7.96 2.68 13.35
N GLN A 126 8.55 2.17 14.44
CA GLN A 126 8.55 2.85 15.73
C GLN A 126 9.38 4.14 15.62
N PRO A 127 8.90 5.28 16.15
CA PRO A 127 9.58 6.58 16.03
C PRO A 127 10.99 6.59 16.65
N GLU A 128 11.33 5.63 17.52
CA GLU A 128 12.66 5.49 18.12
C GLU A 128 13.79 5.15 17.11
N GLN A 129 13.49 4.69 15.89
CA GLN A 129 14.52 4.45 14.87
C GLN A 129 14.84 5.67 14.00
N LEU A 130 14.10 6.78 14.14
CA LEU A 130 14.36 8.04 13.41
C LEU A 130 15.22 9.04 14.21
N SER A 131 15.77 8.61 15.35
CA SER A 131 16.59 9.42 16.24
C SER A 131 17.94 8.77 16.51
N LEU A 132 18.78 8.61 15.49
CA LEU A 132 20.21 8.75 15.73
C LEU A 132 20.53 10.25 15.68
N PRO A 133 20.95 10.88 16.79
CA PRO A 133 21.48 12.22 16.72
C PRO A 133 22.71 12.18 15.79
N PHE A 134 22.73 13.04 14.78
CA PHE A 134 23.97 13.35 14.06
C PHE A 134 25.07 13.58 15.11
N PRO A 135 26.24 12.92 15.01
CA PRO A 135 27.35 13.33 15.85
C PRO A 135 27.65 14.78 15.47
N ALA A 136 27.41 15.69 16.41
CA ALA A 136 27.81 17.08 16.29
C ALA A 136 29.30 17.07 15.93
N ALA A 137 29.62 17.58 14.73
CA ALA A 137 30.99 17.85 14.37
C ALA A 137 31.49 18.92 15.35
N GLU A 138 32.20 18.47 16.39
CA GLU A 138 32.97 19.34 17.27
C GLU A 138 33.97 20.09 16.40
N GLN A 139 33.74 21.40 16.30
CA GLN A 139 34.70 22.34 15.77
C GLN A 139 35.82 22.47 16.81
N HIS A 140 37.03 22.05 16.45
CA HIS A 140 38.28 22.42 17.11
C HIS A 140 39.33 22.71 16.04
#